data_AF-A0A527G8Q2-F1
#
_entry.id   AF-A0A527G8Q2-F1
#
_cell.length_a   1.000
_cell.length_b   1.000
_cell.length_c   1.000
_cell.angle_alpha   90.00
_cell.angle_beta   90.00
_cell.angle_gamma   90.00
#
_symmetry.space_group_name_H-M   'P 1'
#
loop_
_entity.id
_entity.type
_entity.pdbx_description
1 polymer ?
#
loop_
_entity_poly.entity_id
_entity_poly.type
_entity_poly.pdbx_seq_one_letter_code
_entity_poly.pdbx_strand_id
1 'polypeptide(L)'
;EVGRPAIREAMQALSNMGLVAISHGERAKVLQLTAKSIIKQVDGAAKIILSSSKDTLEHLKTARIFFERGMVREAAEKATAEDVQRLRATVAEQRGFRGDSEAFISADMKFHTQIAAISGNPIYVAVSEAMLGWLKEYHTEMLIWTGKEKFTLTEHEEIIGRIE
;
A
#
# COMPACT_ATOMS: atom_id res chain seq x y z
N GLU A 1 -38.87 17.98 -5.96
CA GLU A 1 -38.07 17.22 -6.95
C GLU A 1 -36.78 17.98 -7.23
N VAL A 2 -35.66 17.29 -7.43
CA VAL A 2 -34.34 17.91 -7.67
C VAL A 2 -34.01 17.84 -9.16
N GLY A 3 -33.42 18.90 -9.73
CA GLY A 3 -33.06 18.94 -11.15
C GLY A 3 -31.97 17.92 -11.52
N ARG A 4 -31.99 17.45 -12.77
CA ARG A 4 -30.96 16.52 -13.32
C ARG A 4 -29.51 16.98 -13.12
N PRO A 5 -29.15 18.27 -13.21
CA PRO A 5 -27.80 18.74 -12.91
C PRO A 5 -27.37 18.49 -11.45
N ALA A 6 -28.25 18.78 -10.49
CA ALA A 6 -27.99 18.57 -9.08
C ALA A 6 -27.84 17.08 -8.72
N ILE A 7 -28.64 16.20 -9.35
CA ILE A 7 -28.48 14.74 -9.20
C ILE A 7 -27.10 14.31 -9.73
N ARG A 8 -26.67 14.82 -10.89
CA ARG A 8 -25.36 14.48 -11.44
C ARG A 8 -24.21 14.93 -10.52
N GLU A 9 -24.29 16.13 -9.95
CA GLU A 9 -23.29 16.64 -9.01
C GLU A 9 -23.26 15.81 -7.72
N ALA A 10 -24.41 15.46 -7.16
CA ALA A 10 -24.50 14.58 -5.99
C ALA A 10 -23.90 13.20 -6.28
N MET A 11 -24.20 12.62 -7.44
CA MET A 11 -23.63 11.33 -7.87
C MET A 11 -22.12 11.43 -8.06
N GLN A 12 -21.61 12.51 -8.64
CA GLN A 12 -20.18 12.74 -8.77
C GLN A 12 -19.50 12.88 -7.40
N ALA A 13 -20.10 13.59 -6.46
CA ALA A 13 -19.59 13.72 -5.10
C ALA A 13 -19.56 12.36 -4.37
N LEU A 14 -20.63 11.58 -4.46
CA LEU A 14 -20.70 10.21 -3.93
C LEU A 14 -19.67 9.28 -4.57
N SER A 15 -19.45 9.42 -5.88
CA SER A 15 -18.42 8.68 -6.59
C SER A 15 -17.02 9.06 -6.14
N ASN A 16 -16.75 10.35 -5.97
CA ASN A 16 -15.48 10.83 -5.45
C ASN A 16 -15.23 10.25 -4.07
N MET A 17 -16.22 10.30 -3.15
CA MET A 17 -16.19 9.69 -1.81
C MET A 17 -16.11 8.15 -1.80
N GLY A 18 -16.10 7.49 -2.96
CA GLY A 18 -15.99 6.03 -3.06
C GLY A 18 -17.25 5.30 -2.59
N LEU A 19 -18.39 6.00 -2.50
CA LEU A 19 -19.68 5.46 -2.08
C LEU A 19 -20.47 4.88 -3.25
N VAL A 20 -20.13 5.27 -4.48
CA VAL A 20 -20.84 4.86 -5.70
C VAL A 20 -19.85 4.65 -6.85
N ALA A 21 -20.06 3.61 -7.65
CA ALA A 21 -19.40 3.44 -8.95
C ALA A 21 -20.34 3.92 -10.07
N ILE A 22 -19.84 4.79 -10.94
CA ILE A 22 -20.55 5.30 -12.12
C ILE A 22 -19.86 4.76 -13.37
N SER A 23 -20.58 3.99 -14.17
CA SER A 23 -20.11 3.47 -15.47
C SER A 23 -21.03 3.97 -16.59
N HIS A 24 -20.46 4.27 -17.76
CA HIS A 24 -21.24 4.77 -18.90
C HIS A 24 -22.23 3.70 -19.38
N GLY A 25 -23.52 4.06 -19.47
CA GLY A 25 -24.57 3.15 -19.91
C GLY A 25 -25.12 2.19 -18.84
N GLU A 26 -24.55 2.17 -17.63
CA GLU A 26 -25.03 1.33 -16.52
C GLU A 26 -25.68 2.17 -15.41
N ARG A 27 -26.54 1.53 -14.61
CA ARG A 27 -27.01 2.13 -13.34
C ARG A 27 -25.85 2.21 -12.37
N ALA A 28 -25.77 3.33 -11.65
CA ALA A 28 -24.79 3.52 -10.62
C ALA A 28 -24.92 2.46 -9.51
N LYS A 29 -23.80 1.93 -9.04
CA LYS A 29 -23.74 0.86 -8.04
C LYS A 29 -23.25 1.42 -6.72
N VAL A 30 -23.98 1.17 -5.63
CA VAL A 30 -23.52 1.55 -4.28
C VAL A 30 -22.33 0.68 -3.91
N LEU A 31 -21.25 1.31 -3.47
CA LEU A 31 -20.04 0.65 -3.00
C LEU A 31 -20.05 0.58 -1.46
N GLN A 32 -19.51 -0.50 -0.93
CA GLN A 32 -19.23 -0.62 0.50
C GLN A 32 -17.99 0.21 0.84
N LEU A 33 -18.08 1.02 1.90
CA LEU A 33 -16.92 1.72 2.46
C LEU A 33 -15.94 0.70 3.04
N THR A 34 -14.69 0.78 2.63
CA THR A 34 -13.58 -0.01 3.15
C THR A 34 -12.49 0.92 3.63
N ALA A 35 -11.58 0.44 4.48
CA ALA A 35 -10.41 1.21 4.88
C ALA A 35 -9.62 1.72 3.65
N LYS A 36 -9.48 0.88 2.61
CA LYS A 36 -8.85 1.25 1.34
C LYS A 36 -9.59 2.38 0.62
N SER A 37 -10.91 2.33 0.54
CA SER A 37 -11.68 3.37 -0.15
C SER A 37 -11.64 4.71 0.59
N ILE A 38 -11.54 4.68 1.92
CA ILE A 38 -11.37 5.89 2.75
C ILE A 38 -9.99 6.51 2.52
N ILE A 39 -8.92 5.71 2.59
CA ILE A 39 -7.56 6.23 2.38
C ILE A 39 -7.35 6.72 0.95
N LYS A 40 -7.97 6.07 -0.04
CA LYS A 40 -7.95 6.53 -1.43
C LYS A 40 -8.50 7.95 -1.62
N GLN A 41 -9.36 8.43 -0.72
CA GLN A 41 -9.88 9.80 -0.78
C GLN A 41 -8.80 10.87 -0.63
N VAL A 42 -7.78 10.58 0.19
CA VAL A 42 -6.69 11.52 0.44
C VAL A 42 -5.52 11.34 -0.52
N ASP A 43 -5.58 10.34 -1.41
CA ASP A 43 -4.48 9.94 -2.29
C ASP A 43 -3.96 11.11 -3.14
N GLY A 44 -4.85 11.82 -3.84
CA GLY A 44 -4.46 12.96 -4.68
C GLY A 44 -3.84 14.11 -3.89
N ALA A 45 -4.41 14.45 -2.73
CA ALA A 45 -3.88 15.53 -1.88
C ALA A 45 -2.53 15.14 -1.24
N ALA A 46 -2.40 13.90 -0.78
CA ALA A 46 -1.16 13.36 -0.23
C ALA A 46 -0.04 13.42 -1.26
N LYS A 47 -0.30 12.99 -2.50
CA LYS A 47 0.67 13.05 -3.60
C LYS A 47 1.14 14.47 -3.90
N ILE A 48 0.23 15.44 -3.94
CA ILE A 48 0.59 16.86 -4.13
C ILE A 48 1.53 17.32 -3.02
N ILE A 49 1.19 17.04 -1.76
CA ILE A 49 2.03 17.41 -0.61
C ILE A 49 3.41 16.75 -0.69
N LEU A 50 3.47 15.45 -0.99
CA LEU A 50 4.72 14.68 -1.04
C LEU A 50 5.62 15.07 -2.21
N SER A 51 5.03 15.57 -3.30
CA SER A 51 5.78 16.12 -4.44
C SER A 51 6.33 17.53 -4.19
N SER A 52 5.90 18.21 -3.11
CA SER A 52 6.20 19.63 -2.87
C SER A 52 7.63 19.89 -2.39
N SER A 53 8.25 18.95 -1.66
CA SER A 53 9.64 19.09 -1.19
C SER A 53 10.28 17.77 -0.78
N LYS A 54 11.62 17.71 -0.80
CA LYS A 54 12.39 16.57 -0.26
C LYS A 54 12.13 16.33 1.23
N ASP A 55 11.83 17.38 2.00
CA ASP A 55 11.60 17.24 3.45
C ASP A 55 10.31 16.48 3.75
N THR A 56 9.23 16.75 3.00
CA THR A 56 7.95 16.03 3.17
C THR A 56 8.09 14.53 2.90
N LEU A 57 8.98 14.19 1.98
CA LEU A 57 9.28 12.82 1.63
C LEU A 57 10.07 12.09 2.73
N GLU A 58 11.07 12.75 3.32
CA GLU A 58 11.81 12.19 4.47
C GLU A 58 10.90 12.00 5.69
N HIS A 59 9.92 12.89 5.89
CA HIS A 59 8.87 12.70 6.89
C HIS A 59 8.04 11.44 6.61
N LEU A 60 7.63 11.21 5.35
CA LEU A 60 6.91 9.98 4.98
C LEU A 60 7.76 8.72 5.23
N LYS A 61 9.05 8.74 4.89
CA LYS A 61 9.95 7.61 5.19
C LYS A 61 10.01 7.31 6.67
N THR A 62 10.18 8.34 7.49
CA THR A 62 10.27 8.19 8.94
C THR A 62 8.97 7.62 9.52
N ALA A 63 7.82 8.10 9.03
CA ALA A 63 6.51 7.57 9.40
C ALA A 63 6.35 6.10 8.98
N ARG A 64 6.77 5.75 7.76
CA ARG A 64 6.76 4.37 7.26
C ARG A 64 7.61 3.45 8.13
N ILE A 65 8.85 3.82 8.45
CA ILE A 65 9.73 3.01 9.30
C ILE A 65 9.10 2.76 10.67
N PHE A 66 8.53 3.79 11.29
CA PHE A 66 7.84 3.64 12.57
C PHE A 66 6.66 2.67 12.47
N PHE A 67 5.84 2.83 11.43
CA PHE A 67 4.69 1.97 11.16
C PHE A 67 5.10 0.51 10.90
N GLU A 68 6.06 0.27 10.01
CA GLU A 68 6.52 -1.07 9.65
C GLU A 68 7.12 -1.83 10.84
N ARG A 69 7.85 -1.14 11.73
CA ARG A 69 8.32 -1.76 12.99
C ARG A 69 7.16 -2.22 13.86
N GLY A 70 6.08 -1.43 13.92
CA GLY A 70 4.84 -1.84 14.57
C GLY A 70 4.22 -3.07 13.92
N MET A 71 4.16 -3.10 12.59
CA MET A 71 3.58 -4.23 11.83
C MET A 71 4.39 -5.51 11.98
N VAL A 72 5.72 -5.44 11.96
CA VAL A 72 6.59 -6.59 12.20
C VAL A 72 6.39 -7.13 13.62
N ARG A 73 6.25 -6.26 14.63
CA ARG A 73 5.94 -6.69 16.01
C ARG A 73 4.59 -7.41 16.09
N GLU A 74 3.55 -6.82 15.50
CA GLU A 74 2.22 -7.44 15.44
C GLU A 74 2.24 -8.77 14.69
N ALA A 75 3.01 -8.87 13.61
CA ALA A 75 3.16 -10.10 12.84
C ALA A 75 3.88 -11.18 13.65
N ALA A 76 4.96 -10.85 14.36
CA ALA A 76 5.68 -11.80 15.21
C ALA A 76 4.80 -12.38 16.34
N GLU A 77 3.81 -11.64 16.81
CA GLU A 77 2.88 -12.13 17.84
C GLU A 77 1.75 -13.01 17.29
N LYS A 78 1.41 -12.90 15.99
CA LYS A 78 0.18 -13.46 15.40
C LYS A 78 0.38 -14.39 14.23
N ALA A 79 1.56 -14.42 13.63
CA ALA A 79 1.81 -15.15 12.39
C ALA A 79 1.56 -16.66 12.57
N THR A 80 0.87 -17.23 11.60
CA THR A 80 0.77 -18.68 11.45
C THR A 80 1.93 -19.22 10.62
N ALA A 81 2.16 -20.54 10.66
CA ALA A 81 3.14 -21.17 9.78
C ALA A 81 2.82 -20.91 8.30
N GLU A 82 1.53 -20.83 7.95
CA GLU A 82 1.06 -20.51 6.61
C GLU A 82 1.37 -19.05 6.22
N ASP A 83 1.29 -18.11 7.16
CA ASP A 83 1.72 -16.71 6.93
C ASP A 83 3.21 -16.64 6.61
N VAL A 84 4.04 -17.29 7.42
CA VAL A 84 5.50 -17.31 7.23
C VAL A 84 5.87 -17.97 5.89
N GLN A 85 5.20 -19.07 5.51
CA GLN A 85 5.39 -19.69 4.20
C GLN A 85 5.03 -18.75 3.05
N ARG A 86 3.93 -17.98 3.18
CA ARG A 86 3.56 -16.98 2.18
C ARG A 86 4.61 -15.87 2.06
N LEU A 87 5.15 -15.37 3.17
CA LEU A 87 6.21 -14.36 3.16
C LEU A 87 7.47 -14.89 2.46
N ARG A 88 7.90 -16.11 2.78
CA ARG A 88 9.04 -16.79 2.13
C ARG A 88 8.82 -16.96 0.62
N ALA A 89 7.62 -17.36 0.21
CA ALA A 89 7.29 -17.49 -1.20
C ALA A 89 7.36 -16.13 -1.94
N THR A 90 6.88 -15.05 -1.32
CA THR A 90 7.00 -13.70 -1.89
C THR A 90 8.46 -13.24 -2.01
N VAL A 91 9.31 -13.51 -1.03
CA VAL A 91 10.75 -13.18 -1.11
C VAL A 91 11.47 -14.02 -2.18
N ALA A 92 11.08 -15.29 -2.34
CA ALA A 92 11.60 -16.13 -3.42
C ALA A 92 11.18 -15.61 -4.82
N GLU A 93 9.94 -15.17 -4.96
CA GLU A 93 9.45 -14.49 -6.17
C GLU A 93 10.22 -13.19 -6.44
N GLN A 94 10.36 -12.32 -5.43
CA GLN A 94 11.13 -11.07 -5.51
C GLN A 94 12.57 -11.32 -5.97
N ARG A 95 13.22 -12.38 -5.46
CA ARG A 95 14.57 -12.79 -5.87
C ARG A 95 14.67 -13.15 -7.34
N GLY A 96 13.60 -13.73 -7.92
CA GLY A 96 13.50 -14.05 -9.34
C GLY A 96 13.42 -12.81 -10.24
N PHE A 97 12.97 -11.68 -9.71
CA PHE A 97 12.84 -10.41 -10.44
C PHE A 97 14.09 -9.52 -10.40
N ARG A 98 15.23 -10.03 -9.95
CA ARG A 98 16.49 -9.26 -10.01
C ARG A 98 16.81 -8.87 -11.46
N GLY A 99 16.98 -7.58 -11.70
CA GLY A 99 17.19 -7.01 -13.04
C GLY A 99 15.90 -6.50 -13.71
N ASP A 100 14.73 -6.82 -13.14
CA ASP A 100 13.45 -6.21 -13.48
C ASP A 100 12.97 -5.36 -12.28
N SER A 101 13.31 -4.07 -12.33
CA SER A 101 13.02 -3.12 -11.25
C SER A 101 11.54 -3.02 -10.91
N GLU A 102 10.65 -3.08 -11.90
CA GLU A 102 9.21 -2.90 -11.68
C GLU A 102 8.60 -4.13 -11.01
N ALA A 103 8.96 -5.32 -11.48
CA ALA A 103 8.53 -6.57 -10.86
C ALA A 103 9.12 -6.73 -9.45
N PHE A 104 10.39 -6.34 -9.25
CA PHE A 104 11.04 -6.38 -7.93
C PHE A 104 10.33 -5.48 -6.92
N ILE A 105 10.00 -4.23 -7.28
CA ILE A 105 9.22 -3.32 -6.40
C ILE A 105 7.84 -3.89 -6.11
N SER A 106 7.18 -4.47 -7.12
CA SER A 106 5.83 -4.97 -6.92
C SER A 106 5.82 -6.13 -5.92
N ALA A 107 6.83 -7.00 -5.96
CA ALA A 107 7.04 -8.05 -4.96
C ALA A 107 7.45 -7.50 -3.58
N ASP A 108 8.26 -6.44 -3.54
CA ASP A 108 8.63 -5.72 -2.31
C ASP A 108 7.40 -5.16 -1.58
N MET A 109 6.56 -4.42 -2.30
CA MET A 109 5.32 -3.87 -1.76
C MET A 109 4.37 -4.98 -1.28
N LYS A 110 4.32 -6.10 -2.02
CA LYS A 110 3.53 -7.28 -1.64
C LYS A 110 4.03 -7.89 -0.32
N PHE A 111 5.35 -7.97 -0.11
CA PHE A 111 5.92 -8.46 1.13
C PHE A 111 5.50 -7.60 2.33
N HIS A 112 5.67 -6.28 2.25
CA HIS A 112 5.30 -5.37 3.34
C HIS A 112 3.79 -5.34 3.63
N THR A 113 2.95 -5.38 2.59
CA THR A 113 1.49 -5.44 2.75
C THR A 113 1.02 -6.77 3.32
N GLN A 114 1.70 -7.89 3.02
CA GLN A 114 1.44 -9.19 3.65
C GLN A 114 1.76 -9.16 5.14
N ILE A 115 2.88 -8.55 5.57
CA ILE A 115 3.20 -8.38 6.99
C ILE A 115 2.06 -7.62 7.71
N ALA A 116 1.59 -6.52 7.13
CA ALA A 116 0.47 -5.77 7.69
C ALA A 116 -0.83 -6.60 7.75
N ALA A 117 -1.05 -7.49 6.78
CA ALA A 117 -2.24 -8.34 6.72
C ALA A 117 -2.28 -9.42 7.81
N ILE A 118 -1.13 -9.87 8.32
CA ILE A 118 -1.05 -10.84 9.43
C ILE A 118 -1.80 -10.33 10.68
N SER A 119 -1.84 -9.01 10.88
CA SER A 119 -2.57 -8.41 12.00
C SER A 119 -4.09 -8.67 12.00
N GLY A 120 -4.66 -9.05 10.84
CA GLY A 120 -6.11 -9.13 10.62
C GLY A 120 -6.81 -7.76 10.54
N ASN A 121 -6.07 -6.65 10.65
CA ASN A 121 -6.63 -5.31 10.65
C ASN A 121 -6.59 -4.69 9.24
N PRO A 122 -7.75 -4.52 8.56
CA PRO A 122 -7.80 -3.99 7.20
C PRO A 122 -7.33 -2.52 7.11
N ILE A 123 -7.31 -1.78 8.22
CA ILE A 123 -6.77 -0.42 8.26
C ILE A 123 -5.26 -0.44 8.07
N TYR A 124 -4.55 -1.36 8.71
CA TYR A 124 -3.09 -1.46 8.57
C TYR A 124 -2.67 -1.81 7.16
N VAL A 125 -3.40 -2.72 6.50
CA VAL A 125 -3.17 -3.05 5.09
C VAL A 125 -3.37 -1.82 4.20
N ALA A 126 -4.47 -1.09 4.38
CA ALA A 126 -4.78 0.08 3.58
C ALA A 126 -3.75 1.22 3.78
N VAL A 127 -3.28 1.42 5.02
CA VAL A 127 -2.24 2.41 5.35
C VAL A 127 -0.88 2.01 4.75
N SER A 128 -0.52 0.73 4.82
CA SER A 128 0.70 0.19 4.20
C SER A 128 0.69 0.40 2.69
N GLU A 129 -0.40 0.00 2.01
CA GLU A 129 -0.56 0.16 0.55
C GLU A 129 -0.45 1.63 0.12
N ALA A 130 -1.04 2.56 0.87
CA ALA A 130 -0.97 3.98 0.57
C ALA A 130 0.46 4.53 0.68
N MET A 131 1.17 4.27 1.79
CA MET A 131 2.54 4.74 1.94
C MET A 131 3.47 4.20 0.85
N LEU A 132 3.34 2.90 0.52
CA LEU A 132 4.12 2.26 -0.53
C LEU A 132 3.77 2.82 -1.92
N GLY A 133 2.48 3.03 -2.20
CA GLY A 133 2.00 3.60 -3.46
C GLY A 133 2.52 5.02 -3.69
N TRP A 134 2.47 5.87 -2.66
CA TRP A 134 2.99 7.23 -2.73
C TRP A 134 4.50 7.26 -2.99
N LEU A 135 5.26 6.37 -2.36
CA LEU A 135 6.70 6.26 -2.61
C LEU A 135 7.00 5.76 -4.02
N LYS A 136 6.23 4.79 -4.54
CA LYS A 136 6.41 4.24 -5.89
C LYS A 136 6.24 5.29 -6.98
N GLU A 137 5.27 6.18 -6.84
CA GLU A 137 4.92 7.13 -7.90
C GLU A 137 5.93 8.27 -8.07
N TYR A 138 6.56 8.71 -6.97
CA TYR A 138 7.45 9.88 -7.00
C TYR A 138 8.92 9.55 -6.79
N HIS A 139 9.23 8.38 -6.21
CA HIS A 139 10.58 8.06 -5.76
C HIS A 139 10.87 6.55 -5.78
N THR A 140 10.71 5.94 -6.96
CA THR A 140 11.09 4.55 -7.25
C THR A 140 12.49 4.18 -6.73
N GLU A 141 13.44 5.12 -6.82
CA GLU A 141 14.83 5.03 -6.32
C GLU A 141 14.97 4.96 -4.78
N MET A 142 13.87 5.10 -4.06
CA MET A 142 13.82 4.96 -2.60
C MET A 142 13.08 3.70 -2.16
N LEU A 143 12.31 3.08 -3.07
CA LEU A 143 11.84 1.70 -2.90
C LEU A 143 12.93 0.71 -3.33
N ILE A 144 13.68 1.06 -4.37
CA ILE A 144 14.87 0.33 -4.77
C ILE A 144 16.07 1.15 -4.33
N TRP A 145 16.87 0.60 -3.43
CA TRP A 145 18.24 1.05 -3.31
C TRP A 145 19.00 0.45 -4.51
N THR A 146 18.83 1.02 -5.71
CA THR A 146 19.25 0.43 -7.01
C THR A 146 20.66 -0.16 -6.93
N GLY A 147 20.80 -1.44 -7.27
CA GLY A 147 22.05 -2.19 -7.11
C GLY A 147 22.26 -2.83 -5.73
N LYS A 148 21.26 -2.76 -4.84
CA LYS A 148 21.25 -3.39 -3.52
C LYS A 148 20.03 -4.25 -3.28
N GLU A 149 19.47 -4.81 -4.35
CA GLU A 149 18.41 -5.82 -4.29
C GLU A 149 18.82 -6.98 -3.37
N LYS A 150 20.11 -7.33 -3.37
CA LYS A 150 20.67 -8.33 -2.45
C LYS A 150 20.51 -7.92 -0.98
N PHE A 151 20.69 -6.64 -0.65
CA PHE A 151 20.54 -6.13 0.70
C PHE A 151 19.07 -6.20 1.14
N THR A 152 18.16 -5.70 0.31
CA THR A 152 16.70 -5.79 0.55
C THR A 152 16.27 -7.23 0.81
N LEU A 153 16.70 -8.18 -0.04
CA LEU A 153 16.38 -9.59 0.15
C LEU A 153 16.94 -10.14 1.47
N THR A 154 18.17 -9.77 1.86
CA THR A 154 18.71 -10.17 3.16
C THR A 154 17.87 -9.61 4.32
N GLU A 155 17.51 -8.33 4.28
CA GLU A 155 16.66 -7.71 5.30
C GLU A 155 15.29 -8.40 5.40
N HIS A 156 14.70 -8.79 4.26
CA HIS A 156 13.42 -9.50 4.24
C HIS A 156 13.52 -10.88 4.90
N GLU A 157 14.58 -11.63 4.62
CA GLU A 157 14.82 -12.94 5.26
C GLU A 157 15.06 -12.77 6.77
N GLU A 158 15.78 -11.71 7.18
CA GLU A 158 15.97 -11.38 8.59
C GLU A 158 14.64 -11.03 9.28
N ILE A 159 13.78 -10.23 8.64
CA ILE A 159 12.45 -9.89 9.14
C ILE A 159 11.60 -11.16 9.29
N ILE A 160 11.58 -12.04 8.29
CA ILE A 160 10.87 -13.32 8.36
C ILE A 160 11.38 -14.13 9.56
N GLY A 161 12.70 -14.22 9.74
CA GLY A 161 13.31 -14.94 10.88
C GLY A 161 13.05 -14.30 12.25
N ARG A 162 12.53 -13.07 12.32
CA ARG A 162 12.05 -12.43 13.56
C ARG A 162 10.54 -12.59 13.77
N ILE A 163 9.81 -12.96 12.72
CA ILE A 163 8.36 -13.21 12.76
C ILE A 163 8.07 -14.68 13.11
N GLU A 164 8.94 -15.60 12.67
CA GLU A 164 8.93 -17.02 13.07
C GLU A 164 9.39 -17.24 14.52
#